data_AF-A0A1G0Y9L3-F1
#
_entry.id   AF-A0A1G0Y9L3-F1
#
_cell.length_a   1.000
_cell.length_b   1.000
_cell.length_c   1.000
_cell.angle_alpha   90.00
_cell.angle_beta   90.00
_cell.angle_gamma   90.00
#
_symmetry.space_group_name_H-M   'P 1'
#
loop_
_entity.id
_entity.type
_entity.pdbx_description
1 polymer ?
#
loop_
_entity_poly.entity_id
_entity_poly.type
_entity_poly.pdbx_seq_one_letter_code
_entity_poly.pdbx_strand_id
1 'polypeptide(L)'
;MNSKLFISTFILIFLAELGDKTQLAAMARAATGGDAKWTVFLAASAALVLSTFIAVLLGSVLNRLVSPAAIKITAGGMFILFGVLILLNTLYPSKVEVVEKPVGPMASFILKVAADFEAAASADYDRLYAEAADSDLKALLKKLSEEEADHLSRLRQAHTGLSDVLMAGYKQEKVPTLEELTHDVAGHDEPIIRHAIEHEEATARFYQEMSNVTPTLSLKRAFAALAEEEFDHARRLEEFGRNRPKT
;
A
#
# COMPACT_ATOMS: atom_id res chain seq x y z
N MET A 1 -31.76 0.64 -33.94
CA MET A 1 -30.33 0.62 -33.53
C MET A 1 -29.52 -0.02 -34.66
N ASN A 2 -28.43 0.60 -35.12
CA ASN A 2 -27.62 0.02 -36.20
C ASN A 2 -26.76 -1.12 -35.63
N SER A 3 -27.27 -2.36 -35.64
CA SER A 3 -26.65 -3.50 -34.96
C SER A 3 -25.21 -3.77 -35.41
N LYS A 4 -24.89 -3.47 -36.67
CA LYS A 4 -23.52 -3.57 -37.21
C LYS A 4 -22.57 -2.61 -36.49
N LEU A 5 -22.97 -1.34 -36.34
CA LEU A 5 -22.17 -0.33 -35.66
C LEU A 5 -21.96 -0.68 -34.18
N PHE A 6 -23.02 -1.17 -33.51
CA PHE A 6 -22.95 -1.60 -32.12
C PHE A 6 -21.94 -2.74 -31.94
N ILE A 7 -22.06 -3.81 -32.73
CA ILE A 7 -21.17 -4.98 -32.63
C ILE A 7 -19.71 -4.59 -32.96
N SER A 8 -19.48 -3.81 -34.01
CA SER A 8 -18.11 -3.38 -34.37
C SER A 8 -17.49 -2.49 -33.29
N THR A 9 -18.25 -1.56 -32.72
CA THR A 9 -17.75 -0.68 -31.65
C THR A 9 -17.50 -1.47 -30.37
N PHE A 10 -18.41 -2.38 -30.02
CA PHE A 10 -18.25 -3.27 -28.87
C PHE A 10 -16.99 -4.12 -29.00
N ILE A 11 -16.79 -4.81 -30.13
CA ILE A 11 -15.60 -5.65 -30.35
C ILE A 11 -14.33 -4.79 -30.30
N LEU A 12 -14.32 -3.61 -30.93
CA LEU A 12 -13.15 -2.73 -30.95
C LEU A 12 -12.75 -2.27 -29.55
N ILE A 13 -13.71 -1.81 -28.74
CA ILE A 13 -13.46 -1.38 -27.36
C ILE A 13 -13.10 -2.58 -26.49
N PHE A 14 -13.83 -3.70 -26.63
CA PHE A 14 -13.57 -4.90 -25.86
C PHE A 14 -12.14 -5.42 -26.10
N LEU A 15 -11.69 -5.54 -27.35
CA LEU A 15 -10.32 -5.95 -27.67
C LEU A 15 -9.26 -4.93 -27.22
N ALA A 16 -9.55 -3.62 -27.32
CA ALA A 16 -8.62 -2.58 -26.88
C ALA A 16 -8.41 -2.58 -25.36
N GLU A 17 -9.44 -2.93 -24.60
CA GLU A 17 -9.43 -2.97 -23.14
C GLU A 17 -9.03 -4.36 -22.59
N LEU A 18 -9.09 -5.42 -23.40
CA LEU A 18 -8.87 -6.80 -22.94
C LEU A 18 -7.44 -7.00 -22.44
N GLY A 19 -7.30 -7.36 -21.17
CA GLY A 19 -5.99 -7.62 -20.56
C GLY A 19 -5.26 -6.36 -20.10
N ASP A 20 -5.96 -5.22 -20.03
CA ASP A 20 -5.41 -4.05 -19.37
C ASP A 20 -5.09 -4.32 -17.89
N LYS A 21 -4.04 -3.67 -17.38
CA LYS A 21 -3.55 -3.83 -16.00
C LYS A 21 -4.65 -3.54 -14.98
N THR A 22 -5.57 -2.63 -15.30
CA THR A 22 -6.70 -2.28 -14.43
C THR A 22 -7.70 -3.43 -14.30
N GLN A 23 -7.91 -4.21 -15.37
CA GLN A 23 -8.77 -5.41 -15.33
C GLN A 23 -8.12 -6.54 -14.54
N LEU A 24 -6.80 -6.75 -14.70
CA LEU A 24 -6.05 -7.73 -13.91
C LEU A 24 -6.06 -7.38 -12.41
N ALA A 25 -5.91 -6.10 -12.07
CA ALA A 25 -6.02 -5.63 -10.69
C ALA A 25 -7.42 -5.85 -10.09
N ALA A 26 -8.48 -5.59 -10.87
CA ALA A 26 -9.85 -5.86 -10.44
C ALA A 26 -10.11 -7.37 -10.24
N MET A 27 -9.60 -8.23 -11.14
CA MET A 27 -9.68 -9.68 -11.00
C MET A 27 -8.92 -10.19 -9.77
N ALA A 28 -7.72 -9.69 -9.52
CA ALA A 28 -6.94 -10.03 -8.33
C ALA A 28 -7.66 -9.64 -7.03
N ARG A 29 -8.30 -8.45 -7.02
CA ARG A 29 -9.09 -7.99 -5.86
C ARG A 29 -10.37 -8.80 -5.64
N ALA A 30 -11.01 -9.24 -6.72
CA ALA A 30 -12.16 -10.15 -6.63
C ALA A 30 -11.76 -11.56 -6.16
N ALA A 31 -10.54 -12.02 -6.46
CA ALA A 31 -10.05 -13.33 -6.04
C ALA A 31 -9.72 -13.41 -4.53
N THR A 32 -9.27 -12.31 -3.92
CA THR A 32 -8.88 -12.24 -2.51
C THR A 32 -10.02 -11.88 -1.55
N GLY A 33 -11.03 -11.12 -2.00
CA GLY A 33 -12.18 -10.74 -1.17
C GLY A 33 -13.34 -11.73 -1.31
N GLY A 34 -13.38 -12.76 -0.46
CA GLY A 34 -14.34 -13.88 -0.50
C GLY A 34 -15.77 -13.54 -0.98
N ASP A 35 -16.43 -12.59 -0.30
CA ASP A 35 -17.86 -12.25 -0.53
C ASP A 35 -18.09 -10.98 -1.37
N ALA A 36 -17.04 -10.24 -1.76
CA ALA A 36 -17.17 -8.94 -2.40
C ALA A 36 -17.09 -8.96 -3.95
N LYS A 37 -17.07 -10.15 -4.57
CA LYS A 37 -16.84 -10.35 -6.01
C LYS A 37 -17.81 -9.56 -6.89
N TRP A 38 -19.09 -9.57 -6.52
CA TRP A 38 -20.15 -8.83 -7.24
C TRP A 38 -19.98 -7.32 -7.10
N THR A 39 -19.58 -6.83 -5.93
CA THR A 39 -19.32 -5.41 -5.68
C THR A 39 -18.14 -4.92 -6.52
N VAL A 40 -17.04 -5.68 -6.56
CA VAL A 40 -15.85 -5.35 -7.37
C VAL A 40 -16.22 -5.36 -8.87
N PHE A 41 -16.97 -6.36 -9.32
CA PHE A 41 -17.43 -6.43 -10.72
C PHE A 41 -18.31 -5.24 -11.11
N LEU A 42 -19.30 -4.90 -10.29
CA LEU A 42 -20.21 -3.78 -10.56
C LEU A 42 -19.47 -2.44 -10.53
N ALA A 43 -18.57 -2.23 -9.56
CA ALA A 43 -17.76 -1.02 -9.47
C ALA A 43 -16.83 -0.86 -10.69
N ALA A 44 -16.13 -1.93 -11.08
CA ALA A 44 -15.25 -1.92 -12.24
C ALA A 44 -16.03 -1.71 -13.56
N SER A 45 -17.18 -2.37 -13.70
CA SER A 45 -18.06 -2.19 -14.86
C SER A 45 -18.62 -0.77 -14.95
N ALA A 46 -19.08 -0.20 -13.84
CA ALA A 46 -19.58 1.17 -13.78
C ALA A 46 -18.48 2.18 -14.11
N ALA A 47 -17.27 1.97 -13.58
CA ALA A 47 -16.12 2.81 -13.88
C ALA A 47 -15.76 2.76 -15.37
N LEU A 48 -15.75 1.58 -15.99
CA LEU A 48 -15.49 1.42 -17.42
C LEU A 48 -16.55 2.11 -18.28
N VAL A 49 -17.82 1.93 -17.96
CA VAL A 49 -18.93 2.59 -18.67
C VAL A 49 -18.82 4.10 -18.55
N LEU A 50 -18.58 4.61 -17.35
CA LEU A 50 -18.47 6.05 -17.11
C LEU A 50 -17.25 6.66 -17.82
N SER A 51 -16.09 6.00 -17.74
CA SER A 51 -14.87 6.42 -18.42
C SER A 51 -15.06 6.45 -19.94
N THR A 52 -15.62 5.38 -20.51
CA THR A 52 -15.91 5.29 -21.95
C THR A 52 -16.91 6.35 -22.38
N PHE A 53 -17.94 6.59 -21.57
CA PHE A 53 -18.95 7.63 -21.83
C PHE A 53 -18.33 9.02 -21.89
N ILE A 54 -17.48 9.37 -20.92
CA ILE A 54 -16.75 10.65 -20.89
C ILE A 54 -15.83 10.75 -22.11
N ALA A 55 -15.08 9.70 -22.44
CA ALA A 55 -14.19 9.68 -23.58
C ALA A 55 -14.93 9.90 -24.91
N VAL A 56 -16.07 9.22 -25.12
CA VAL A 56 -16.91 9.38 -26.31
C VAL A 56 -17.51 10.78 -26.36
N LEU A 57 -17.98 11.33 -25.24
CA LEU A 57 -18.49 12.71 -25.19
C LEU A 57 -17.42 13.71 -25.61
N LEU A 58 -16.24 13.67 -24.98
CA LEU A 58 -15.13 14.57 -25.29
C LEU A 58 -14.66 14.38 -26.74
N GLY A 59 -14.54 13.15 -27.20
CA GLY A 59 -14.18 12.83 -28.58
C GLY A 59 -15.20 13.37 -29.59
N SER A 60 -16.50 13.32 -29.26
CA SER A 60 -17.57 13.85 -30.11
C SER A 60 -17.52 15.38 -30.23
N VAL A 61 -17.20 16.06 -29.13
CA VAL A 61 -17.01 17.52 -29.11
C VAL A 61 -15.75 17.88 -29.89
N LEU A 62 -14.64 17.17 -29.66
CA LEU A 62 -13.38 17.41 -30.34
C LEU A 62 -13.49 17.23 -31.86
N ASN A 63 -14.22 16.21 -32.32
CA ASN A 63 -14.44 15.95 -33.75
C ASN A 63 -15.28 17.03 -34.45
N ARG A 64 -16.02 17.87 -33.69
CA ARG A 64 -16.71 19.05 -34.25
C ARG A 64 -15.78 20.26 -34.39
N LEU A 65 -14.73 20.33 -33.56
CA LEU A 65 -13.80 21.46 -33.50
C LEU A 65 -12.56 21.26 -34.36
N VAL A 66 -12.13 20.00 -34.54
CA VAL A 66 -10.86 19.63 -35.17
C VAL A 66 -11.11 18.63 -36.31
N SER A 67 -10.43 18.81 -37.43
CA SER A 67 -10.59 17.92 -38.59
C SER A 67 -10.13 16.48 -38.25
N PRO A 68 -10.80 15.44 -38.79
CA PRO A 68 -10.40 14.05 -38.55
C PRO A 68 -8.96 13.73 -38.98
N ALA A 69 -8.45 14.44 -39.99
CA ALA A 69 -7.07 14.30 -40.44
C ALA A 69 -6.07 14.81 -39.40
N ALA A 70 -6.34 15.99 -38.81
CA ALA A 70 -5.50 16.53 -37.75
C ALA A 70 -5.48 15.61 -36.52
N ILE A 71 -6.64 15.08 -36.10
CA ILE A 71 -6.73 14.13 -34.98
C ILE A 71 -5.84 12.91 -35.23
N LYS A 72 -5.91 12.31 -36.43
CA LYS A 72 -5.09 11.13 -36.78
C LYS A 72 -3.60 11.43 -36.79
N ILE A 73 -3.19 12.55 -37.39
CA ILE A 73 -1.78 12.95 -37.47
C ILE A 73 -1.23 13.24 -36.08
N THR A 74 -1.97 13.99 -35.25
CA THR A 74 -1.54 14.31 -33.88
C THR A 74 -1.47 13.05 -33.02
N ALA A 75 -2.47 12.16 -33.09
CA ALA A 75 -2.45 10.89 -32.35
C ALA A 75 -1.26 10.01 -32.75
N GLY A 76 -1.00 9.87 -34.06
CA GLY A 76 0.16 9.13 -34.56
C GLY A 76 1.50 9.77 -34.13
N GLY A 77 1.60 11.10 -34.18
CA GLY A 77 2.77 11.84 -33.71
C GLY A 77 3.03 11.65 -32.22
N MET A 78 1.99 11.73 -31.38
CA MET A 78 2.08 11.45 -29.95
C MET A 78 2.50 10.00 -29.67
N PHE A 79 1.98 9.05 -30.45
CA PHE A 79 2.35 7.63 -30.32
C PHE A 79 3.83 7.40 -30.63
N ILE A 80 4.35 7.98 -31.71
CA ILE A 80 5.78 7.92 -32.06
C ILE A 80 6.61 8.62 -30.98
N LEU A 81 6.20 9.80 -30.52
CA LEU A 81 6.89 10.55 -29.49
C LEU A 81 7.03 9.73 -28.20
N PHE A 82 5.93 9.18 -27.67
CA PHE A 82 5.99 8.34 -26.48
C PHE A 82 6.78 7.06 -26.71
N GLY A 83 6.65 6.42 -27.87
CA GLY A 83 7.44 5.25 -28.24
C GLY A 83 8.95 5.55 -28.22
N VAL A 84 9.37 6.68 -28.79
CA VAL A 84 10.77 7.13 -28.77
C VAL A 84 11.22 7.49 -27.37
N LEU A 85 10.41 8.21 -26.59
CA LEU A 85 10.75 8.56 -25.20
C LEU A 85 10.96 7.31 -24.33
N ILE A 86 10.07 6.33 -24.45
CA ILE A 86 10.19 5.04 -23.74
C ILE A 86 11.43 4.28 -24.21
N LEU A 87 11.67 4.23 -25.51
CA LEU A 87 12.85 3.57 -26.08
C LEU A 87 14.15 4.23 -25.60
N LEU A 88 14.24 5.56 -25.62
CA LEU A 88 15.40 6.31 -25.15
C LEU A 88 15.63 6.10 -23.66
N ASN A 89 14.57 6.15 -22.83
CA ASN A 89 14.68 5.86 -21.40
C ASN A 89 15.18 4.42 -21.13
N THR A 90 14.82 3.48 -22.00
CA THR A 90 15.24 2.08 -21.88
C THR A 90 16.70 1.88 -22.34
N LEU A 91 17.10 2.53 -23.43
CA LEU A 91 18.45 2.40 -24.00
C LEU A 91 19.51 3.21 -23.23
N TYR A 92 19.11 4.36 -22.70
CA TYR A 92 19.95 5.26 -21.92
C TYR A 92 19.26 5.56 -20.60
N PRO A 93 19.22 4.57 -19.66
CA PRO A 93 18.69 4.82 -18.34
C PRO A 93 19.49 5.95 -17.72
N SER A 94 18.84 7.09 -17.55
CA SER A 94 19.47 8.22 -16.88
C SER A 94 19.91 7.73 -15.50
N LYS A 95 21.16 7.99 -15.12
CA LYS A 95 21.57 7.90 -13.71
C LYS A 95 20.84 9.03 -13.00
N VAL A 96 19.59 8.80 -12.67
CA VAL A 96 18.81 9.68 -11.82
C VAL A 96 19.52 9.62 -10.48
N GLU A 97 20.29 10.66 -10.15
CA GLU A 97 20.49 10.98 -8.74
C GLU A 97 19.10 11.04 -8.15
N VAL A 98 18.83 10.14 -7.20
CA VAL A 98 17.56 10.07 -6.49
C VAL A 98 17.50 11.34 -5.64
N VAL A 99 17.14 12.46 -6.27
CA VAL A 99 16.64 13.62 -5.54
C VAL A 99 15.30 13.15 -5.00
N GLU A 100 15.31 12.70 -3.74
CA GLU A 100 14.10 12.31 -3.04
C GLU A 100 13.14 13.49 -3.07
N LYS A 101 12.11 13.36 -3.90
CA LYS A 101 11.05 14.36 -3.93
C LYS A 101 10.31 14.30 -2.60
N PRO A 102 9.81 15.45 -2.13
CA PRO A 102 9.07 15.48 -0.90
C PRO A 102 7.92 14.45 -0.91
N VAL A 103 7.82 13.58 0.11
CA VAL A 103 6.76 12.57 0.13
C VAL A 103 5.40 13.26 0.13
N GLY A 104 4.53 12.84 -0.78
CA GLY A 104 3.20 13.42 -0.93
C GLY A 104 2.32 13.18 0.30
N PRO A 105 1.19 13.88 0.43
CA PRO A 105 0.33 13.83 1.62
C PRO A 105 -0.15 12.41 1.98
N MET A 106 -0.37 11.56 0.97
CA MET A 106 -0.72 10.15 1.20
C MET A 106 0.43 9.35 1.83
N ALA A 107 1.67 9.57 1.39
CA ALA A 107 2.83 8.88 1.95
C ALA A 107 3.14 9.38 3.37
N SER A 108 2.96 10.67 3.66
CA SER A 108 3.04 11.21 5.02
C SER A 108 1.99 10.58 5.95
N PHE A 109 0.77 10.39 5.45
CA PHE A 109 -0.29 9.71 6.22
C PHE A 109 0.07 8.26 6.52
N ILE A 110 0.56 7.50 5.53
CA ILE A 110 0.99 6.10 5.71
C ILE A 110 2.15 6.02 6.72
N LEU A 111 3.15 6.90 6.61
CA LEU A 111 4.26 6.96 7.56
C LEU A 111 3.80 7.27 8.98
N LYS A 112 2.81 8.15 9.13
CA LYS A 112 2.21 8.45 10.44
C LYS A 112 1.49 7.23 11.01
N VAL A 113 0.68 6.55 10.20
CA VAL A 113 -0.02 5.32 10.62
C VAL A 113 0.97 4.25 11.03
N ALA A 114 2.04 4.04 10.26
CA ALA A 114 3.15 3.14 10.62
C ALA A 114 3.78 3.51 11.97
N ALA A 115 4.11 4.79 12.17
CA ALA A 115 4.67 5.26 13.43
C ALA A 115 3.71 5.09 14.62
N ASP A 116 2.41 5.22 14.40
CA ASP A 116 1.41 4.97 15.44
C ASP A 116 1.33 3.47 15.79
N PHE A 117 1.55 2.56 14.82
CA PHE A 117 1.68 1.12 15.06
C PHE A 117 2.92 0.78 15.88
N GLU A 118 4.13 1.24 15.50
CA GLU A 118 5.35 0.90 16.26
C GLU A 118 5.30 1.44 17.70
N ALA A 119 4.72 2.64 17.87
CA ALA A 119 4.56 3.23 19.20
C ALA A 119 3.63 2.39 20.09
N ALA A 120 2.59 1.79 19.50
CA ALA A 120 1.69 0.90 20.19
C ALA A 120 2.36 -0.43 20.55
N ALA A 121 3.03 -1.06 19.58
CA ALA A 121 3.74 -2.33 19.78
C ALA A 121 4.80 -2.22 20.88
N SER A 122 5.63 -1.17 20.85
CA SER A 122 6.64 -0.91 21.88
C SER A 122 6.03 -0.79 23.29
N ALA A 123 4.88 -0.09 23.40
CA ALA A 123 4.18 0.10 24.66
C ALA A 123 3.52 -1.19 25.17
N ASP A 124 2.95 -1.99 24.27
CA ASP A 124 2.36 -3.29 24.62
C ASP A 124 3.44 -4.28 25.06
N TYR A 125 4.61 -4.30 24.42
CA TYR A 125 5.73 -5.11 24.90
C TYR A 125 6.27 -4.69 26.28
N ASP A 126 6.33 -3.38 26.57
CA ASP A 126 6.69 -2.90 27.91
C ASP A 126 5.66 -3.32 28.98
N ARG A 127 4.36 -3.38 28.63
CA ARG A 127 3.32 -3.91 29.52
C ARG A 127 3.47 -5.41 29.75
N LEU A 128 3.61 -6.18 28.67
CA LEU A 128 3.80 -7.63 28.75
C LEU A 128 5.08 -7.98 29.54
N TYR A 129 6.14 -7.20 29.38
CA TYR A 129 7.37 -7.32 30.16
C TYR A 129 7.13 -7.14 31.66
N ALA A 130 6.29 -6.17 32.05
CA ALA A 130 5.96 -5.91 33.45
C ALA A 130 5.17 -7.07 34.07
N GLU A 131 4.26 -7.69 33.29
CA GLU A 131 3.36 -8.76 33.73
C GLU A 131 3.96 -10.16 33.67
N ALA A 132 4.92 -10.42 32.78
CA ALA A 132 5.52 -11.74 32.62
C ALA A 132 6.16 -12.25 33.94
N ALA A 133 6.05 -13.54 34.23
CA ALA A 133 6.73 -14.15 35.38
C ALA A 133 8.08 -14.78 35.00
N ASP A 134 8.19 -15.26 33.75
CA ASP A 134 9.34 -15.95 33.18
C ASP A 134 10.46 -14.96 32.82
N SER A 135 11.67 -15.18 33.33
CA SER A 135 12.81 -14.28 33.13
C SER A 135 13.31 -14.24 31.69
N ASP A 136 13.22 -15.36 30.98
CA ASP A 136 13.68 -15.45 29.59
C ASP A 136 12.65 -14.78 28.67
N LEU A 137 11.36 -14.95 28.96
CA LEU A 137 10.28 -14.21 28.30
C LEU A 137 10.43 -12.71 28.54
N LYS A 138 10.72 -12.28 29.77
CA LYS A 138 10.99 -10.86 30.07
C LYS A 138 12.15 -10.31 29.25
N ALA A 139 13.26 -11.05 29.14
CA ALA A 139 14.39 -10.60 28.35
C ALA A 139 14.02 -10.44 26.86
N LEU A 140 13.25 -11.38 26.31
CA LEU A 140 12.77 -11.31 24.93
C LEU A 140 11.83 -10.11 24.71
N LEU A 141 10.80 -9.95 25.55
CA LEU A 141 9.83 -8.86 25.44
C LEU A 141 10.49 -7.49 25.59
N LYS A 142 11.47 -7.36 26.49
CA LYS A 142 12.19 -6.10 26.64
C LYS A 142 12.99 -5.76 25.39
N LYS A 143 13.64 -6.75 24.80
CA LYS A 143 14.39 -6.57 23.56
C LYS A 143 13.47 -6.18 22.40
N LEU A 144 12.32 -6.84 22.25
CA LEU A 144 11.32 -6.49 21.23
C LEU A 144 10.80 -5.05 21.43
N SER A 145 10.47 -4.66 22.67
CA SER A 145 10.06 -3.27 22.97
C SER A 145 11.11 -2.22 22.53
N GLU A 146 12.40 -2.51 22.74
CA GLU A 146 13.50 -1.64 22.32
C GLU A 146 13.69 -1.61 20.80
N GLU A 147 13.49 -2.75 20.12
CA GLU A 147 13.50 -2.87 18.66
C GLU A 147 12.36 -2.04 18.03
N GLU A 148 11.13 -2.16 18.55
CA GLU A 148 9.97 -1.34 18.12
C GLU A 148 10.18 0.17 18.34
N ALA A 149 10.81 0.55 19.45
CA ALA A 149 11.14 1.94 19.73
C ALA A 149 12.17 2.49 18.72
N ASP A 150 13.10 1.65 18.25
CA ASP A 150 14.05 2.01 17.19
C ASP A 150 13.34 2.16 15.83
N HIS A 151 12.41 1.26 15.49
CA HIS A 151 11.58 1.34 14.27
C HIS A 151 10.83 2.67 14.22
N LEU A 152 10.17 3.05 15.33
CA LEU A 152 9.51 4.33 15.48
C LEU A 152 10.45 5.52 15.23
N SER A 153 11.67 5.44 15.77
CA SER A 153 12.68 6.49 15.59
C SER A 153 13.09 6.64 14.12
N ARG A 154 13.26 5.52 13.41
CA ARG A 154 13.61 5.45 11.98
C ARG A 154 12.49 5.99 11.11
N LEU A 155 11.23 5.64 11.40
CA LEU A 155 10.05 6.18 10.69
C LEU A 155 9.90 7.69 10.89
N ARG A 156 10.12 8.18 12.11
CA ARG A 156 10.10 9.63 12.40
C ARG A 156 11.24 10.37 11.70
N GLN A 157 12.43 9.77 11.63
CA GLN A 157 13.56 10.35 10.90
C GLN A 157 13.29 10.42 9.39
N ALA A 158 12.70 9.36 8.82
CA ALA A 158 12.24 9.33 7.44
C ALA A 158 11.17 10.41 7.15
N HIS A 159 10.41 10.82 8.18
CA HIS A 159 9.46 11.94 8.12
C HIS A 159 10.12 13.33 8.26
N THR A 160 11.24 13.47 8.98
CA THR A 160 11.90 14.78 9.23
C THR A 160 12.79 15.29 8.10
N GLY A 161 13.04 14.52 7.03
CA GLY A 161 13.62 15.03 5.79
C GLY A 161 12.66 15.92 4.95
N LEU A 162 11.47 16.22 5.49
CA LEU A 162 10.30 16.61 4.70
C LEU A 162 9.37 17.65 5.36
N SER A 163 9.62 18.04 6.61
CA SER A 163 8.60 18.66 7.46
C SER A 163 8.30 20.14 7.20
N ASP A 164 9.17 20.89 6.53
CA ASP A 164 9.14 22.35 6.73
C ASP A 164 8.12 23.11 5.87
N VAL A 165 7.48 22.48 4.87
CA VAL A 165 6.59 23.19 3.92
C VAL A 165 5.11 22.84 4.06
N LEU A 166 4.73 21.70 4.64
CA LEU A 166 3.34 21.19 4.55
C LEU A 166 2.55 21.16 5.87
N MET A 167 3.19 21.31 7.03
CA MET A 167 2.50 21.22 8.33
C MET A 167 1.75 22.50 8.75
N ALA A 168 1.77 23.57 7.95
CA ALA A 168 1.15 24.85 8.30
C ALA A 168 -0.38 24.91 8.15
N GLY A 169 -1.05 23.84 7.69
CA GLY A 169 -2.46 23.93 7.28
C GLY A 169 -3.39 22.76 7.64
N TYR A 170 -2.91 21.68 8.24
CA TYR A 170 -3.77 20.51 8.50
C TYR A 170 -4.39 20.57 9.90
N LYS A 171 -5.71 20.77 9.97
CA LYS A 171 -6.47 20.77 11.22
C LYS A 171 -6.76 19.31 11.62
N GLN A 172 -6.23 18.89 12.77
CA GLN A 172 -6.49 17.57 13.36
C GLN A 172 -8.01 17.33 13.50
N GLU A 173 -8.54 16.36 12.77
CA GLU A 173 -9.83 15.76 13.09
C GLU A 173 -9.57 14.55 14.00
N LYS A 174 -10.40 14.38 15.03
CA LYS A 174 -10.16 13.50 16.17
C LYS A 174 -10.25 12.03 15.72
N VAL A 175 -9.09 11.39 15.55
CA VAL A 175 -8.95 9.98 15.17
C VAL A 175 -9.31 9.10 16.39
N PRO A 176 -10.05 7.99 16.20
CA PRO A 176 -10.33 7.01 17.26
C PRO A 176 -9.05 6.54 17.93
N THR A 177 -9.09 6.40 19.25
CA THR A 177 -7.92 5.93 20.02
C THR A 177 -7.72 4.43 19.79
N LEU A 178 -6.46 3.97 19.82
CA LEU A 178 -6.13 2.54 19.66
C LEU A 178 -6.90 1.65 20.66
N GLU A 179 -7.19 2.19 21.83
CA GLU A 179 -8.03 1.62 22.89
C GLU A 179 -9.48 1.32 22.45
N GLU A 180 -10.02 2.05 21.46
CA GLU A 180 -11.33 1.76 20.84
C GLU A 180 -11.25 0.63 19.79
N LEU A 181 -10.07 0.29 19.29
CA LEU A 181 -9.84 -0.71 18.24
C LEU A 181 -9.30 -2.04 18.79
N THR A 182 -8.72 -2.05 19.99
CA THR A 182 -8.12 -3.23 20.63
C THR A 182 -8.97 -3.64 21.84
N HIS A 183 -10.18 -4.16 21.61
CA HIS A 183 -10.99 -4.76 22.68
C HIS A 183 -10.70 -6.26 22.77
N ASP A 184 -10.36 -6.71 23.98
CA ASP A 184 -9.94 -8.07 24.41
C ASP A 184 -8.50 -8.43 23.97
N VAL A 185 -7.59 -8.95 24.80
CA VAL A 185 -7.68 -10.15 25.64
C VAL A 185 -6.52 -10.15 26.66
N ALA A 186 -6.80 -10.30 27.96
CA ALA A 186 -5.80 -10.66 28.97
C ALA A 186 -6.15 -11.99 29.62
N GLY A 187 -5.26 -12.98 29.55
CA GLY A 187 -5.37 -14.22 30.30
C GLY A 187 -4.41 -15.32 29.85
N HIS A 188 -3.44 -15.66 30.70
CA HIS A 188 -2.42 -16.72 30.59
C HIS A 188 -1.42 -16.59 29.42
N ASP A 189 -0.18 -17.00 29.65
CA ASP A 189 0.97 -16.71 28.79
C ASP A 189 0.90 -17.28 27.36
N GLU A 190 0.09 -18.32 27.11
CA GLU A 190 -0.05 -18.95 25.79
C GLU A 190 -0.95 -18.14 24.84
N PRO A 191 -2.07 -17.54 25.32
CA PRO A 191 -2.78 -16.48 24.60
C PRO A 191 -1.93 -15.25 24.26
N ILE A 192 -1.01 -14.85 25.15
CA ILE A 192 -0.20 -13.64 24.98
C ILE A 192 0.80 -13.80 23.84
N ILE A 193 1.61 -14.87 23.86
CA ILE A 193 2.64 -15.10 22.83
C ILE A 193 1.99 -15.29 21.46
N ARG A 194 0.90 -16.04 21.41
CA ARG A 194 0.18 -16.25 20.15
C ARG A 194 -0.40 -14.93 19.60
N HIS A 195 -0.98 -14.10 20.46
CA HIS A 195 -1.49 -12.80 20.03
C HIS A 195 -0.38 -11.88 19.54
N ALA A 196 0.78 -11.85 20.22
CA ALA A 196 1.95 -11.11 19.78
C ALA A 196 2.44 -11.60 18.41
N ILE A 197 2.54 -12.92 18.18
CA ILE A 197 2.90 -13.47 16.86
C ILE A 197 1.90 -13.05 15.78
N GLU A 198 0.60 -13.17 16.05
CA GLU A 198 -0.44 -12.78 15.08
C GLU A 198 -0.39 -11.27 14.77
N HIS A 199 -0.06 -10.44 15.76
CA HIS A 199 0.17 -9.00 15.59
C HIS A 199 1.40 -8.74 14.70
N GLU A 200 2.55 -9.31 15.04
CA GLU A 200 3.81 -9.16 14.28
C GLU A 200 3.65 -9.58 12.81
N GLU A 201 3.04 -10.74 12.57
CA GLU A 201 2.80 -11.20 11.20
C GLU A 201 1.86 -10.28 10.41
N ALA A 202 0.87 -9.68 11.07
CA ALA A 202 -0.04 -8.74 10.44
C ALA A 202 0.68 -7.43 10.08
N THR A 203 1.50 -6.90 10.98
CA THR A 203 2.31 -5.69 10.77
C THR A 203 3.36 -5.91 9.68
N ALA A 204 4.05 -7.07 9.70
CA ALA A 204 5.00 -7.46 8.65
C ALA A 204 4.35 -7.49 7.25
N ARG A 205 3.17 -8.09 7.14
CA ARG A 205 2.41 -8.14 5.88
C ARG A 205 1.95 -6.75 5.45
N PHE A 206 1.52 -5.91 6.38
CA PHE A 206 1.18 -4.51 6.08
C PHE A 206 2.37 -3.78 5.47
N TYR A 207 3.56 -3.87 6.07
CA TYR A 207 4.77 -3.26 5.52
C TYR A 207 5.20 -3.85 4.18
N GLN A 208 5.06 -5.16 4.00
CA GLN A 208 5.33 -5.80 2.71
C GLN A 208 4.42 -5.27 1.60
N GLU A 209 3.13 -5.09 1.89
CA GLU A 209 2.18 -4.48 0.96
C GLU A 209 2.52 -3.02 0.68
N MET A 210 2.86 -2.23 1.72
CA MET A 210 3.30 -0.84 1.55
C MET A 210 4.55 -0.74 0.67
N SER A 211 5.52 -1.65 0.83
CA SER A 211 6.70 -1.75 -0.02
C SER A 211 6.35 -2.01 -1.50
N ASN A 212 5.35 -2.85 -1.76
CA ASN A 212 4.90 -3.18 -3.11
C ASN A 212 4.19 -2.03 -3.82
N VAL A 213 3.39 -1.26 -3.09
CA VAL A 213 2.59 -0.15 -3.66
C VAL A 213 3.32 1.19 -3.65
N THR A 214 4.45 1.29 -2.95
CA THR A 214 5.23 2.52 -2.86
C THR A 214 6.14 2.71 -4.08
N PRO A 215 5.97 3.80 -4.86
CA PRO A 215 6.83 4.07 -6.02
C PRO A 215 8.21 4.60 -5.64
N THR A 216 8.34 5.23 -4.48
CA THR A 216 9.60 5.83 -4.00
C THR A 216 10.56 4.75 -3.53
N LEU A 217 11.74 4.64 -4.17
CA LEU A 217 12.67 3.54 -3.93
C LEU A 217 13.19 3.47 -2.48
N SER A 218 13.47 4.60 -1.85
CA SER A 218 13.92 4.65 -0.46
C SER A 218 12.84 4.20 0.51
N LEU A 219 11.63 4.73 0.37
CA LEU A 219 10.48 4.32 1.19
C LEU A 219 10.10 2.85 0.96
N LYS A 220 10.20 2.36 -0.28
CA LYS A 220 10.05 0.94 -0.62
C LYS A 220 11.07 0.06 0.13
N ARG A 221 12.33 0.47 0.16
CA ARG A 221 13.39 -0.23 0.90
C ARG A 221 13.16 -0.18 2.41
N ALA A 222 12.73 0.98 2.94
CA ALA A 222 12.43 1.14 4.35
C ALA A 222 11.30 0.20 4.79
N PHE A 223 10.17 0.18 4.06
CA PHE A 223 9.08 -0.75 4.37
C PHE A 223 9.47 -2.21 4.15
N ALA A 224 10.32 -2.54 3.17
CA ALA A 224 10.80 -3.90 3.00
C ALA A 224 11.67 -4.36 4.19
N ALA A 225 12.53 -3.48 4.69
CA ALA A 225 13.38 -3.76 5.85
C ALA A 225 12.54 -3.94 7.12
N LEU A 226 11.60 -3.02 7.39
CA LEU A 226 10.67 -3.15 8.52
C LEU A 226 9.85 -4.45 8.43
N ALA A 227 9.34 -4.81 7.25
CA ALA A 227 8.64 -6.08 7.08
C ALA A 227 9.49 -7.31 7.42
N GLU A 228 10.78 -7.29 7.09
CA GLU A 228 11.72 -8.37 7.42
C GLU A 228 12.01 -8.43 8.93
N GLU A 229 12.16 -7.26 9.57
CA GLU A 229 12.34 -7.10 11.01
C GLU A 229 11.11 -7.65 11.78
N GLU A 230 9.89 -7.29 11.41
CA GLU A 230 8.66 -7.81 12.05
C GLU A 230 8.45 -9.32 11.83
N PHE A 231 8.79 -9.85 10.65
CA PHE A 231 8.79 -11.31 10.47
C PHE A 231 9.83 -12.00 11.36
N ASP A 232 10.96 -11.36 11.66
CA ASP A 232 11.94 -11.90 12.59
C ASP A 232 11.43 -11.89 14.04
N HIS A 233 10.72 -10.83 14.44
CA HIS A 233 10.04 -10.74 15.73
C HIS A 233 9.04 -11.88 15.93
N ALA A 234 8.15 -12.10 14.95
CA ALA A 234 7.20 -13.21 14.95
C ALA A 234 7.90 -14.57 15.09
N ARG A 235 8.98 -14.81 14.33
CA ARG A 235 9.76 -16.06 14.42
C ARG A 235 10.39 -16.26 15.79
N ARG A 236 10.99 -15.22 16.38
CA ARG A 236 11.61 -15.29 17.71
C ARG A 236 10.58 -15.60 18.79
N LEU A 237 9.38 -15.03 18.71
CA LEU A 237 8.26 -15.34 19.60
C LEU A 237 7.77 -16.79 19.40
N GLU A 238 7.69 -17.27 18.15
CA GLU A 238 7.29 -18.65 17.85
C GLU A 238 8.32 -19.67 18.36
N GLU A 239 9.61 -19.42 18.15
CA GLU A 239 10.70 -20.24 18.66
C GLU A 239 10.71 -20.27 20.18
N PHE A 240 10.48 -19.13 20.83
CA PHE A 240 10.36 -19.05 22.28
C PHE A 240 9.18 -19.91 22.78
N GLY A 241 8.00 -19.76 22.18
CA GLY A 241 6.82 -20.55 22.53
C GLY A 241 7.01 -22.05 22.33
N ARG A 242 7.70 -22.46 21.24
CA ARG A 242 7.97 -23.88 20.92
C ARG A 242 8.96 -24.53 21.89
N ASN A 243 9.94 -23.76 22.38
CA ASN A 243 11.00 -24.26 23.26
C ASN A 243 10.63 -24.21 24.75
N ARG A 244 9.45 -23.70 25.08
CA ARG A 244 8.99 -23.63 26.47
C ARG A 244 8.72 -25.04 27.00
N PRO A 245 9.23 -25.40 28.19
CA PRO A 245 8.89 -26.68 28.80
C PRO A 245 7.39 -26.72 29.07
N LYS A 246 6.70 -27.72 28.51
CA LYS A 246 5.28 -27.96 28.81
C LYS A 246 5.17 -28.32 30.29
N THR A 247 4.65 -27.41 31.11
CA THR A 247 4.30 -27.66 32.51
C THR A 247 3.01 -28.47 32.61
#